data_AF-A0A2T2XEM9-F1
#
_entry.id   AF-A0A2T2XEM9-F1
#
_cell.length_a   1.000
_cell.length_b   1.000
_cell.length_c   1.000
_cell.angle_alpha   90.00
_cell.angle_beta   90.00
_cell.angle_gamma   90.00
#
_symmetry.space_group_name_H-M   'P 1'
#
loop_
_entity.id
_entity.type
_entity.pdbx_description
1 polymer ?
#
loop_
_entity_poly.entity_id
_entity_poly.type
_entity_poly.pdbx_seq_one_letter_code
_entity_poly.pdbx_strand_id
1 'polypeptide(L)' 'MNRYVVEFRTIAGKGNEAMQLFKEMKEYFVQSHGKSLEVFYQAFGTPGAFQVAMDFDSLAQLETVAQSLRRDPKYQELA' A
#
# COMPACT_ATOMS: atom_id res chain seq x y z
N MET A 1 -14.68 -3.45 12.18
CA MET A 1 -13.53 -2.99 11.38
C MET A 1 -12.97 -4.22 10.67
N ASN A 2 -12.90 -4.20 9.34
CA ASN A 2 -12.44 -5.30 8.52
C ASN A 2 -11.04 -5.00 7.99
N ARG A 3 -10.12 -5.94 8.16
CA ARG A 3 -8.73 -5.84 7.70
C ARG A 3 -8.59 -6.46 6.32
N TYR A 4 -8.07 -5.69 5.38
CA TYR A 4 -7.77 -6.13 4.01
C TYR A 4 -6.26 -6.20 3.83
N VAL A 5 -5.77 -7.35 3.38
CA VAL A 5 -4.34 -7.61 3.20
C VAL A 5 -4.07 -7.94 1.75
N VAL A 6 -3.07 -7.30 1.17
CA VAL A 6 -2.58 -7.57 -0.19
C VAL A 6 -1.10 -7.93 -0.09
N GLU A 7 -0.71 -9.03 -0.72
CA GLU A 7 0.69 -9.44 -0.84
C GLU A 7 1.19 -9.15 -2.26
N PHE A 8 2.41 -8.62 -2.35
CA PHE A 8 3.08 -8.42 -3.63
C PHE A 8 4.56 -8.75 -3.51
N ARG A 9 5.19 -9.05 -4.65
CA ARG A 9 6.60 -9.36 -4.74
C ARG A 9 7.32 -8.32 -5.57
N THR A 10 8.45 -7.87 -5.06
CA THR A 10 9.32 -6.97 -5.81
C THR A 10 10.07 -7.71 -6.89
N ILE A 11 10.41 -6.98 -7.95
CA ILE A 11 11.37 -7.44 -8.94
C ILE A 11 12.72 -7.67 -8.23
N ALA A 12 13.43 -8.73 -8.62
CA ALA A 12 14.74 -9.04 -8.05
C ALA A 12 15.69 -7.83 -8.16
N GLY A 13 16.38 -7.50 -7.05
CA GLY A 13 17.27 -6.34 -6.98
C GLY A 13 16.59 -4.98 -6.78
N LYS A 14 15.24 -4.92 -6.72
CA LYS A 14 14.46 -3.68 -6.52
C LYS A 14 13.83 -3.54 -5.14
N GLY A 15 14.28 -4.33 -4.17
CA GLY A 15 13.69 -4.35 -2.82
C GLY A 15 13.78 -3.00 -2.09
N ASN A 16 14.90 -2.28 -2.25
CA ASN A 16 15.11 -0.99 -1.59
C ASN A 16 14.25 0.11 -2.20
N GLU A 17 14.20 0.20 -3.53
CA GLU A 17 13.35 1.17 -4.24
C GLU A 17 11.87 0.91 -3.95
N ALA A 18 11.45 -0.36 -3.94
CA ALA A 18 10.10 -0.73 -3.55
C ALA A 18 9.79 -0.31 -2.11
N MET A 19 10.69 -0.58 -1.15
CA MET A 19 10.52 -0.14 0.23
C MET A 19 10.36 1.38 0.34
N GLN A 20 11.15 2.14 -0.43
CA GLN A 20 11.04 3.59 -0.47
C GLN A 20 9.69 4.04 -1.04
N LEU A 21 9.26 3.49 -2.17
CA LEU A 21 7.95 3.77 -2.77
C LEU A 21 6.81 3.47 -1.79
N PHE A 22 6.85 2.33 -1.10
CA PHE A 22 5.82 2.01 -0.10
C PHE A 22 5.81 2.96 1.09
N LYS A 23 6.98 3.47 1.50
CA LYS A 23 7.07 4.49 2.54
C LYS A 23 6.39 5.79 2.10
N GLU A 24 6.69 6.24 0.88
CA GLU A 24 6.10 7.46 0.31
C GLU A 24 4.57 7.33 0.12
N MET A 25 4.11 6.18 -0.38
CA MET A 25 2.68 5.87 -0.50
C MET A 25 1.98 5.84 0.87
N LYS A 26 2.61 5.22 1.89
CA LYS A 26 2.06 5.19 3.25
C LYS A 26 1.89 6.59 3.82
N GLU A 27 2.92 7.42 3.73
CA GLU A 27 2.89 8.79 4.24
C GLU A 27 1.81 9.61 3.55
N TYR A 28 1.70 9.48 2.23
CA TYR A 28 0.69 10.21 1.46
C TYR A 28 -0.73 9.70 1.72
N PHE A 29 -0.95 8.39 1.84
CA PHE A 29 -2.24 7.79 2.15
C PHE A 29 -2.82 8.28 3.48
N VAL A 30 -1.96 8.38 4.51
CA VAL A 30 -2.35 8.92 5.81
C VAL A 30 -2.78 10.38 5.69
N GLN A 31 -2.05 11.19 4.92
CA GLN A 31 -2.37 12.60 4.69
C GLN A 31 -3.67 12.80 3.90
N SER A 32 -3.90 12.01 2.85
CA SER A 32 -5.04 12.20 1.94
C SER A 32 -6.34 11.58 2.45
N HIS A 33 -6.28 10.49 3.22
CA HIS A 33 -7.46 9.72 3.61
C HIS A 33 -7.65 9.58 5.13
N GLY A 34 -6.69 10.03 5.94
CA GLY A 34 -6.77 9.92 7.41
C GLY A 34 -6.84 8.48 7.91
N LYS A 35 -6.40 7.52 7.08
CA LYS A 35 -6.40 6.07 7.38
C LYS A 35 -4.96 5.57 7.42
N SER A 36 -4.69 4.55 8.23
CA SER A 36 -3.36 3.93 8.32
C SER A 36 -3.16 2.90 7.22
N LEU A 37 -1.97 2.92 6.64
CA LEU A 37 -1.44 1.88 5.75
C LEU A 37 -0.28 1.18 6.47
N GLU A 38 -0.42 -0.11 6.73
CA GLU A 38 0.65 -0.92 7.30
C GLU A 38 1.39 -1.65 6.18
N VAL A 39 2.72 -1.58 6.18
CA VAL A 39 3.58 -2.22 5.19
C VAL A 39 4.57 -3.11 5.95
N PHE A 40 4.60 -4.40 5.59
CA PHE A 40 5.48 -5.40 6.18
C PHE A 40 6.38 -5.99 5.10
N TYR A 41 7.68 -6.05 5.34
CA TYR A 41 8.62 -6.77 4.49
C TYR A 41 8.86 -8.17 5.06
N GLN A 42 8.64 -9.20 4.25
CA GLN A 42 8.95 -10.57 4.63
C GLN A 42 10.46 -10.82 4.43
N ALA A 43 11.20 -10.74 5.52
CA ALA A 43 12.64 -11.01 5.53
C ALA A 43 12.99 -12.50 5.39
N PHE A 44 12.05 -13.40 5.69
CA PHE A 44 12.26 -14.85 5.73
C PHE A 44 11.24 -15.58 4.85
N GLY A 45 11.65 -16.73 4.28
CA GLY A 45 10.79 -17.60 3.44
C GLY A 45 10.65 -17.11 1.99
N THR A 46 10.35 -15.82 1.79
CA THR A 46 10.14 -15.24 0.46
C THR A 46 10.81 -13.88 0.33
N PRO A 47 12.13 -13.82 0.06
CA PRO A 47 12.83 -12.55 -0.13
C PRO A 47 12.16 -11.69 -1.21
N GLY A 48 11.98 -10.40 -0.92
CA GLY A 48 11.28 -9.48 -1.81
C GLY A 48 9.75 -9.52 -1.72
N ALA A 49 9.16 -10.33 -0.83
CA ALA A 49 7.73 -10.27 -0.57
C ALA A 49 7.40 -9.17 0.45
N PHE A 50 6.31 -8.48 0.18
CA PHE A 50 5.78 -7.41 0.99
C PHE A 50 4.28 -7.64 1.19
N GLN A 51 3.79 -7.30 2.37
CA GLN A 51 2.38 -7.32 2.69
C GLN A 51 1.94 -5.91 3.07
N VAL A 52 0.83 -5.49 2.49
CA VAL A 52 0.17 -4.24 2.84
C VAL A 52 -1.18 -4.54 3.45
N ALA A 53 -1.44 -3.95 4.60
CA ALA A 53 -2.69 -4.10 5.32
C ALA A 53 -3.36 -2.74 5.54
N MET A 54 -4.67 -2.73 5.38
CA MET A 54 -5.53 -1.57 5.57
C MET A 54 -6.79 -1.97 6.32
N ASP A 55 -7.25 -1.08 7.20
CA ASP A 55 -8.47 -1.28 7.96
C ASP A 55 -9.58 -0.35 7.48
N PHE A 56 -10.69 -0.95 7.06
CA PHE A 56 -11.89 -0.23 6.61
C PHE A 56 -13.11 -0.67 7.41
N ASP A 57 -14.05 0.26 7.58
CA ASP A 57 -15.29 0.05 8.30
C ASP A 57 -16.30 -0.76 7.45
N SER A 58 -16.22 -0.63 6.13
CA SER A 58 -17.07 -1.32 5.15
C SER A 58 -16.39 -1.50 3.79
N LEU A 59 -16.92 -2.40 2.95
CA LEU A 59 -16.48 -2.56 1.57
C LEU A 59 -16.68 -1.28 0.74
N ALA A 60 -17.78 -0.56 0.95
CA ALA A 60 -18.07 0.69 0.24
C ALA A 60 -17.02 1.78 0.52
N GLN A 61 -16.48 1.84 1.75
CA GLN A 61 -15.41 2.77 2.10
C GLN A 61 -14.10 2.40 1.37
N LEU A 62 -13.75 1.11 1.33
CA LEU A 62 -12.61 0.60 0.57
C LEU A 62 -12.73 0.97 -0.91
N GLU A 63 -13.89 0.73 -1.54
CA GLU A 63 -14.13 1.06 -2.94
C GLU A 63 -14.00 2.56 -3.23
N THR A 64 -14.55 3.40 -2.34
CA THR A 64 -14.44 4.86 -2.46
C THR A 64 -12.98 5.32 -2.45
N VAL A 65 -12.19 4.81 -1.49
CA VAL A 65 -10.77 5.14 -1.40
C VAL A 65 -10.00 4.61 -2.61
N ALA A 66 -10.25 3.37 -3.04
CA ALA A 66 -9.61 2.81 -4.22
C ALA A 66 -9.90 3.63 -5.50
N GLN A 67 -11.12 4.13 -5.67
CA GLN A 67 -11.46 5.03 -6.77
C GLN A 67 -10.77 6.39 -6.66
N SER A 68 -10.65 6.94 -5.45
CA SER A 68 -9.91 8.17 -5.21
C SER A 68 -8.44 8.02 -5.58
N LEU A 69 -7.78 6.95 -5.13
CA LEU A 69 -6.38 6.66 -5.44
C LEU A 69 -6.14 6.55 -6.96
N ARG A 70 -7.04 5.87 -7.70
CA ARG A 70 -6.92 5.75 -9.16
C ARG A 70 -7.00 7.08 -9.91
N ARG A 71 -7.68 8.08 -9.33
CA ARG A 71 -7.88 9.40 -9.94
C ARG A 71 -6.85 10.43 -9.44
N ASP A 72 -6.05 10.09 -8.45
CA ASP A 72 -5.08 10.98 -7.84
C ASP A 72 -3.81 11.06 -8.73
N PRO A 73 -3.49 12.26 -9.27
CA PRO A 73 -2.33 12.43 -10.16
C PRO A 73 -1.03 11.97 -9.53
N LYS A 74 -0.86 12.14 -8.21
CA LYS A 74 0.38 11.75 -7.52
C LYS A 74 0.54 10.23 -7.48
N TYR A 75 -0.54 9.48 -7.31
CA TYR A 75 -0.48 8.02 -7.39
C TYR A 75 -0.30 7.51 -8.83
N GLN A 76 -0.76 8.28 -9.82
CA GLN A 76 -0.51 7.95 -11.23
C GLN A 76 0.96 8.15 -11.63
N GLU A 77 1.66 9.10 -11.01
CA GLU A 77 3.11 9.32 -11.21
C GLU A 77 3.98 8.26 -10.51
N LEU A 78 3.45 7.59 -9.49
CA LEU A 78 4.13 6.54 -8.71
C LEU A 78 3.94 5.13 -9.29
N ALA A 79 3.08 4.95 -10.30
CA ALA A 79 2.69 3.66 -10.90
C ALA A 79 3.38 3.42 -12.26
#